data_AF-A0A4D6WTK6-F1
#
_entry.id   AF-A0A4D6WTK6-F1
#
_cell.length_a   1.000
_cell.length_b   1.000
_cell.length_c   1.000
_cell.angle_alpha   90.00
_cell.angle_beta   90.00
_cell.angle_gamma   90.00
#
_symmetry.space_group_name_H-M   'P 1'
#
loop_
_entity.id
_entity.type
_entity.pdbx_description
1 polymer ?
#
loop_
_entity_poly.entity_id
_entity_poly.type
_entity_poly.pdbx_seq_one_letter_code
_entity_poly.pdbx_strand_id
1 'polypeptide(L)' 'MKQKLTKLTNQEINNKIIELKKELILLKIKQITKQNIKSHQIKKIKHQIAQLLTLNHIHIKKNNKTENE' A
#
# COMPACT_ATOMS: atom_id res chain seq x y z
N MET A 1 -10.53 -11.26 -5.93
CA MET A 1 -9.50 -10.46 -5.20
C MET A 1 -10.05 -9.29 -4.37
N LYS A 2 -11.18 -8.65 -4.71
CA LYS A 2 -11.78 -7.51 -3.97
C LYS A 2 -12.04 -7.76 -2.47
N GLN A 3 -12.27 -9.01 -2.06
CA GLN A 3 -12.77 -9.35 -0.72
C GLN A 3 -11.69 -9.45 0.38
N LYS A 4 -10.38 -9.46 0.05
CA LYS A 4 -9.32 -9.69 1.06
C LYS A 4 -8.85 -8.40 1.75
N LEU A 5 -9.18 -7.22 1.21
CA LEU A 5 -8.71 -5.94 1.75
C LEU A 5 -9.68 -5.31 2.75
N THR A 6 -10.96 -5.68 2.78
CA THR A 6 -11.98 -5.03 3.62
C THR A 6 -11.94 -5.43 5.10
N LYS A 7 -11.11 -6.41 5.49
CA LYS A 7 -11.00 -6.89 6.88
C LYS A 7 -9.74 -6.42 7.62
N LEU A 8 -8.90 -5.59 7.00
CA LEU A 8 -7.67 -5.14 7.63
C LEU A 8 -7.93 -4.01 8.63
N THR A 9 -7.24 -4.05 9.77
CA THR A 9 -7.22 -2.95 10.73
C THR A 9 -6.37 -1.79 10.21
N ASN A 10 -6.61 -0.56 10.69
CA ASN A 10 -5.85 0.63 10.29
C ASN A 10 -4.34 0.45 10.53
N GLN A 11 -3.98 -0.22 11.62
CA GLN A 11 -2.58 -0.52 11.96
C GLN A 11 -1.94 -1.49 10.95
N GLU A 12 -2.64 -2.55 10.55
CA GLU A 12 -2.14 -3.49 9.54
C GLU A 12 -2.02 -2.84 8.16
N ILE A 13 -2.93 -1.93 7.79
CA ILE A 13 -2.84 -1.16 6.55
C ILE A 13 -1.57 -0.31 6.55
N ASN A 14 -1.32 0.43 7.64
CA ASN A 14 -0.14 1.26 7.79
C ASN A 14 1.16 0.44 7.74
N ASN A 15 1.19 -0.70 8.45
CA ASN A 15 2.35 -1.61 8.42
C ASN A 15 2.65 -2.11 7.01
N LYS A 16 1.62 -2.55 6.27
CA LYS A 16 1.79 -3.00 4.88
C LYS A 16 2.24 -1.88 3.95
N ILE A 17 1.76 -0.65 4.14
CA ILE A 17 2.23 0.51 3.37
C ILE A 17 3.73 0.72 3.61
N ILE A 18 4.19 0.62 4.86
CA ILE A 18 5.61 0.78 5.21
C ILE A 18 6.46 -0.32 4.56
N GLU A 19 6.03 -1.57 4.63
CA GLU A 19 6.72 -2.70 3.99
C GLU A 19 6.84 -2.53 2.48
N LEU A 20 5.74 -2.20 1.80
CA LEU A 20 5.74 -1.98 0.35
C LEU A 20 6.60 -0.79 -0.07
N LYS A 21 6.66 0.27 0.74
CA LYS A 21 7.57 1.40 0.50
C LYS A 21 9.04 0.98 0.62
N LYS A 22 9.40 0.16 1.60
CA LYS A 22 10.75 -0.41 1.74
C LYS A 22 11.11 -1.25 0.50
N GLU A 23 10.20 -2.12 0.08
CA GLU A 23 10.38 -2.95 -1.12
C GLU A 23 10.56 -2.09 -2.39
N LEU A 24 9.77 -1.04 -2.54
CA LEU A 24 9.89 -0.10 -3.67
C LEU A 24 11.25 0.61 -3.70
N ILE A 25 11.77 1.02 -2.54
CA ILE A 25 13.10 1.63 -2.43
C ILE A 25 14.18 0.63 -2.84
N LEU A 26 14.10 -0.61 -2.34
CA LEU A 26 15.05 -1.66 -2.71
C LEU A 26 15.04 -1.94 -4.21
N LEU A 27 13.86 -2.01 -4.84
CA LEU A 27 13.75 -2.19 -6.29
C LEU A 27 14.33 -1.01 -7.09
N LYS A 28 14.16 0.23 -6.61
CA LYS A 28 14.79 1.41 -7.22
C LYS A 28 16.31 1.37 -7.12
N ILE A 29 16.84 0.96 -5.97
CA ILE A 29 18.29 0.78 -5.79
C ILE A 29 18.81 -0.25 -6.80
N LYS A 30 18.14 -1.42 -6.88
CA LYS A 30 18.48 -2.46 -7.86
C LYS A 30 18.45 -1.94 -9.30
N GLN A 31 17.42 -1.16 -9.66
CA GLN A 31 17.31 -0.51 -10.97
C GLN A 31 18.50 0.40 -11.27
N ILE A 32 18.88 1.26 -10.31
CA ILE A 32 20.01 2.19 -10.46
C ILE A 32 21.32 1.42 -10.61
N THR A 33 21.52 0.35 -9.83
CA THR A 33 22.70 -0.52 -9.92
C THR A 33 22.72 -1.42 -11.16
N LYS A 34 21.78 -1.24 -12.10
CA LYS A 34 21.63 -2.05 -13.33
C LYS A 34 21.51 -3.56 -13.08
N GLN A 35 21.02 -3.96 -11.90
CA GLN A 35 20.69 -5.36 -11.63
C GLN A 35 19.46 -5.77 -12.45
N ASN A 36 19.36 -7.06 -12.78
CA ASN A 36 18.19 -7.57 -13.49
C ASN A 36 16.94 -7.45 -12.59
N ILE A 37 16.00 -6.59 -12.99
CA ILE A 37 14.75 -6.36 -12.28
C ILE A 37 13.57 -6.49 -13.23
N LYS A 38 12.44 -6.93 -12.67
CA LYS A 38 11.19 -7.03 -13.41
C LYS A 38 10.41 -5.72 -13.26
N SER A 39 10.35 -4.91 -14.33
CA SER A 39 9.67 -3.60 -14.32
C SER A 39 8.20 -3.66 -13.86
N HIS A 40 7.51 -4.78 -14.13
CA HIS A 40 6.13 -4.98 -13.68
C HIS A 40 5.99 -5.10 -12.17
N GLN A 41 7.04 -5.50 -11.43
CA GLN A 41 7.01 -5.55 -9.97
C GLN A 41 6.90 -4.15 -9.38
N ILE A 42 7.66 -3.19 -9.91
CA ILE A 42 7.57 -1.78 -9.50
C ILE A 42 6.15 -1.24 -9.74
N LYS A 43 5.57 -1.53 -10.90
CA LYS A 43 4.19 -1.14 -11.23
C LYS A 43 3.20 -1.76 -10.24
N LYS A 44 3.32 -3.06 -9.96
CA LYS A 44 2.44 -3.78 -9.03
C LYS A 44 2.51 -3.20 -7.61
N ILE A 45 3.70 -2.95 -7.08
CA ILE A 45 3.89 -2.40 -5.75
C ILE A 45 3.30 -0.99 -5.65
N LYS A 46 3.52 -0.14 -6.65
CA LYS A 46 2.88 1.20 -6.72
C LYS A 46 1.36 1.10 -6.68
N HIS A 47 0.77 0.19 -7.45
CA HIS A 47 -0.68 -0.02 -7.43
C HIS A 47 -1.18 -0.53 -6.07
N GLN A 48 -0.45 -1.43 -5.42
CA GLN A 48 -0.82 -1.93 -4.10
C GLN A 48 -0.77 -0.83 -3.03
N ILE A 49 0.27 0.01 -3.05
CA ILE A 49 0.36 1.18 -2.15
C ILE A 49 -0.84 2.11 -2.37
N ALA A 50 -1.18 2.43 -3.62
CA ALA A 50 -2.33 3.29 -3.93
C ALA A 50 -3.64 2.71 -3.39
N GLN A 51 -3.89 1.41 -3.58
CA GLN A 51 -5.09 0.73 -3.06
C GLN A 51 -5.16 0.79 -1.53
N LEU A 52 -4.05 0.58 -0.83
CA LEU A 52 -4.00 0.64 0.63
C LEU A 52 -4.22 2.07 1.15
N LEU A 53 -3.69 3.09 0.48
CA LEU A 53 -3.93 4.49 0.83
C LEU A 53 -5.41 4.86 0.65
N THR A 54 -6.03 4.44 -0.44
CA THR A 54 -7.48 4.63 -0.67
C THR A 54 -8.30 3.96 0.44
N LEU A 55 -7.96 2.71 0.80
CA LEU A 55 -8.64 1.99 1.86
C LEU A 55 -8.49 2.71 3.22
N ASN A 56 -7.28 3.17 3.56
CA ASN A 56 -7.01 3.91 4.78
C ASN A 56 -7.85 5.19 4.85
N HIS A 57 -7.93 5.94 3.75
CA HIS A 57 -8.75 7.15 3.67
C HIS A 57 -10.24 6.84 3.89
N ILE A 58 -10.75 5.77 3.27
CA ILE A 58 -12.14 5.33 3.46
C ILE A 58 -12.41 4.97 4.93
N HIS A 59 -11.48 4.27 5.60
CA HIS A 59 -11.62 3.93 7.02
C HIS A 59 -11.64 5.18 7.92
N ILE A 60 -10.72 6.12 7.70
CA ILE A 60 -10.70 7.39 8.45
C ILE A 60 -12.01 8.15 8.25
N LYS A 61 -12.47 8.27 7.00
CA LYS A 61 -13.74 8.94 6.69
C LYS A 61 -14.93 8.27 7.38
N LYS A 62 -14.95 6.94 7.45
CA LYS A 62 -16.00 6.18 8.15
C LYS A 62 -15.99 6.47 9.65
N ASN A 63 -14.82 6.44 10.28
CA ASN A 63 -14.67 6.69 11.72
C ASN A 63 -15.09 8.13 12.08
N ASN A 64 -14.71 9.12 11.27
CA ASN A 64 -15.09 10.51 11.51
C ASN A 64 -16.61 10.74 11.34
N LYS A 65 -17.30 9.92 10.53
CA LYS A 65 -18.76 10.00 10.38
C LYS A 65 -19.47 9.49 11.65
N THR A 66 -18.97 8.42 12.25
CA THR A 66 -19.52 7.86 13.50
C THR A 66 -19.32 8.73 14.73
N GLU A 67 -18.41 9.71 14.70
CA GLU A 67 -18.18 10.66 15.82
C GLU A 67 -19.09 11.90 15.74
N ASN A 68 -19.75 12.11 14.60
CA ASN A 68 -20.61 13.28 14.34
C ASN A 68 -22.12 12.93 14.30
N GLU A 69 -22.49 11.72 14.75
CA GLU A 69 -23.86 11.22 14.95
C GLU A 69 -24.06 10.90 16.44
#